data_AF-B0EI66-F1
#
_entry.id   AF-B0EI66-F1
#
_cell.length_a   1.000
_cell.length_b   1.000
_cell.length_c   1.000
_cell.angle_alpha   90.00
_cell.angle_beta   90.00
_cell.angle_gamma   90.00
#
_symmetry.space_group_name_H-M   'P 1'
#
loop_
_entity.id
_entity.type
_entity.pdbx_description
1 polymer ?
#
loop_
_entity_poly.entity_id
_entity_poly.type
_entity_poly.pdbx_seq_one_letter_code
_entity_poly.pdbx_strand_id
1 'polypeptide(L)'
;MTPEERAQQVPRVKIFAGKAATSYENAKIIIKLINSVADIVNNDKTIDNMLKIVFIPNYSVSLAEVIIPANDINEQISTAGYEASGTSCMKFCMNGGLIIGTWDGANVEIAEEIGEENMFMFGAKKNEVELIRQQGTSCIDERLYDVLKAISGGMFGAADWFNKLIGQFWGGNDYYLVAHDFASYLEAQMKVDATWKKPQEWNHKCVMCVSKMGKFSSDRSMKEYAANVWNIHPCPLPETDMNDMMDIAKKQLLPEKK
;
A
#
# COMPACT_ATOMS: atom_id res chain seq x y z
N MET A 1 24.64 12.95 -9.86
CA MET A 1 25.10 11.56 -10.02
C MET A 1 25.86 11.44 -11.32
N THR A 2 27.05 10.85 -11.27
CA THR A 2 27.76 10.43 -12.49
C THR A 2 27.02 9.27 -13.17
N PRO A 3 27.30 8.95 -14.44
CA PRO A 3 26.74 7.77 -15.10
C PRO A 3 26.99 6.47 -14.33
N GLU A 4 28.16 6.31 -13.71
CA GLU A 4 28.52 5.13 -12.93
C GLU A 4 27.70 5.02 -11.65
N GLU A 5 27.51 6.13 -10.93
CA GLU A 5 26.64 6.18 -9.75
C GLU A 5 25.18 5.87 -10.11
N ARG A 6 24.74 6.33 -11.28
CA ARG A 6 23.40 6.07 -11.81
C ARG A 6 23.21 4.59 -12.14
N ALA A 7 24.20 3.95 -12.77
CA ALA A 7 24.15 2.52 -13.11
C ALA A 7 24.05 1.61 -11.87
N GLN A 8 24.43 2.11 -10.69
CA GLN A 8 24.27 1.40 -9.42
C GLN A 8 22.90 1.58 -8.77
N GLN A 9 22.04 2.48 -9.26
CA GLN A 9 20.69 2.65 -8.72
C GLN A 9 19.74 1.59 -9.28
N VAL A 10 18.68 1.27 -8.52
CA VAL A 10 17.59 0.41 -9.01
C VAL A 10 16.57 1.29 -9.73
N PRO A 11 16.26 1.02 -11.02
CA PRO A 11 15.19 1.73 -11.72
C PRO A 11 13.84 1.49 -11.04
N ARG A 12 13.04 2.54 -10.84
CA ARG A 12 11.75 2.45 -10.14
C ARG A 12 10.63 3.16 -10.88
N VAL A 13 9.45 2.56 -10.82
CA VAL A 13 8.18 3.23 -11.16
C VAL A 13 7.36 3.31 -9.87
N LYS A 14 7.12 4.53 -9.38
CA LYS A 14 6.25 4.77 -8.22
C LYS A 14 4.84 5.01 -8.73
N ILE A 15 3.95 4.06 -8.46
CA ILE A 15 2.55 4.10 -8.89
C ILE A 15 1.69 4.51 -7.70
N PHE A 16 0.97 5.61 -7.85
CA PHE A 16 -0.04 6.10 -6.93
C PHE A 16 -1.42 5.90 -7.54
N ALA A 17 -2.39 5.52 -6.73
CA ALA A 17 -3.78 5.38 -7.15
C ALA A 17 -4.68 5.59 -5.93
N GLY A 18 -5.78 6.33 -6.09
CA GLY A 18 -6.69 6.60 -4.98
C GLY A 18 -7.67 7.72 -5.27
N LYS A 19 -8.49 8.04 -4.27
CA LYS A 19 -9.49 9.11 -4.32
C LYS A 19 -9.38 9.95 -3.05
N ALA A 20 -9.48 11.26 -3.20
CA ALA A 20 -9.66 12.17 -2.08
C ALA A 20 -11.15 12.46 -1.90
N ALA A 21 -11.62 12.52 -0.65
CA ALA A 21 -12.96 13.00 -0.36
C ALA A 21 -13.12 14.47 -0.81
N THR A 22 -14.29 14.83 -1.33
CA THR A 22 -14.52 16.14 -1.96
C THR A 22 -14.24 17.32 -1.03
N SER A 23 -14.55 17.17 0.26
CA SER A 23 -14.31 18.19 1.30
C SER A 23 -12.88 18.19 1.86
N TYR A 24 -12.08 17.15 1.60
CA TYR A 24 -10.75 17.03 2.21
C TYR A 24 -9.70 17.77 1.38
N GLU A 25 -9.45 19.04 1.74
CA GLU A 25 -8.51 19.92 1.03
C GLU A 25 -7.09 19.35 0.99
N ASN A 26 -6.52 18.95 2.13
CA ASN A 26 -5.14 18.44 2.18
C ASN A 26 -4.95 17.18 1.32
N ALA A 27 -5.92 16.25 1.32
CA ALA A 27 -5.85 15.06 0.46
C ALA A 27 -5.82 15.42 -1.03
N LYS A 28 -6.61 16.42 -1.46
CA LYS A 28 -6.57 16.94 -2.83
C LYS A 28 -5.24 17.62 -3.15
N ILE A 29 -4.67 18.37 -2.20
CA ILE A 29 -3.35 19.01 -2.35
C ILE A 29 -2.25 17.95 -2.48
N ILE A 30 -2.31 16.84 -1.71
CA ILE A 30 -1.36 15.71 -1.83
C ILE A 30 -1.43 15.09 -3.24
N ILE A 31 -2.63 14.81 -3.76
CA ILE A 31 -2.79 14.32 -5.13
C ILE A 31 -2.20 15.32 -6.14
N LYS A 32 -2.45 16.62 -5.96
CA LYS A 32 -1.86 17.64 -6.83
C LYS A 32 -0.32 17.66 -6.74
N LEU A 33 0.25 17.53 -5.55
CA LEU A 33 1.70 17.48 -5.35
C LEU A 33 2.30 16.26 -6.05
N ILE A 34 1.71 15.08 -5.90
CA ILE A 34 2.17 13.85 -6.59
C ILE A 34 2.23 14.08 -8.11
N ASN A 35 1.17 14.63 -8.70
CA ASN A 35 1.13 14.91 -10.14
C ASN A 35 2.17 15.98 -10.53
N SER A 36 2.34 17.04 -9.74
CA SER A 36 3.37 18.05 -9.98
C SER A 36 4.80 17.49 -9.92
N VAL A 37 5.08 16.59 -8.97
CA VAL A 37 6.39 15.89 -8.91
C VAL A 37 6.55 14.99 -10.13
N ALA A 38 5.50 14.25 -10.52
CA ALA A 38 5.52 13.41 -11.70
C ALA A 38 5.81 14.18 -12.99
N ASP A 39 5.20 15.36 -13.18
CA ASP A 39 5.43 16.21 -14.34
C ASP A 39 6.91 16.60 -14.48
N ILE A 40 7.59 16.87 -13.37
CA ILE A 40 9.02 17.24 -13.40
C ILE A 40 9.88 16.00 -13.61
N VAL A 41 9.74 15.00 -12.75
CA VAL A 41 10.56 13.78 -12.76
C VAL A 41 10.45 13.04 -14.10
N ASN A 42 9.25 12.92 -14.66
CA ASN A 42 9.05 12.14 -15.88
C ASN A 42 9.62 12.84 -17.12
N ASN A 43 9.72 14.17 -17.10
CA ASN A 43 10.24 14.99 -18.21
C ASN A 43 11.71 15.39 -18.05
N ASP A 44 12.32 15.14 -16.89
CA ASP A 44 13.74 15.39 -16.66
C ASP A 44 14.61 14.33 -17.38
N LYS A 45 15.28 14.77 -18.45
CA LYS A 45 16.19 13.93 -19.24
C LYS A 45 17.44 13.50 -18.46
N THR A 46 17.80 14.20 -17.39
CA THR A 46 18.98 13.88 -16.57
C THR A 46 18.76 12.66 -15.67
N ILE A 47 17.50 12.29 -15.40
CA ILE A 47 17.13 11.10 -14.63
C ILE A 47 17.29 9.81 -15.44
N ASP A 48 17.25 9.90 -16.79
CA ASP A 48 17.57 8.80 -17.70
C ASP A 48 16.74 7.53 -17.43
N ASN A 49 15.43 7.72 -17.23
CA ASN A 49 14.44 6.67 -16.93
C ASN A 49 14.69 5.85 -15.65
N MET A 50 15.57 6.30 -14.75
CA MET A 50 15.80 5.63 -13.47
C MET A 50 14.65 5.78 -12.48
N LEU A 51 13.85 6.85 -12.61
CA LEU A 51 12.66 7.06 -11.81
C LEU A 51 11.53 7.56 -12.68
N LYS A 52 10.36 6.94 -12.53
CA LYS A 52 9.08 7.44 -13.04
C LYS A 52 8.04 7.47 -11.93
N ILE A 53 7.14 8.44 -12.00
CA ILE A 53 6.02 8.58 -11.07
C ILE A 53 4.74 8.60 -11.89
N VAL A 54 3.77 7.78 -11.51
CA VAL A 54 2.49 7.65 -12.23
C VAL A 54 1.36 7.76 -11.22
N PHE A 55 0.36 8.61 -11.52
CA PHE A 55 -0.89 8.63 -10.79
C PHE A 55 -1.99 8.03 -11.68
N ILE A 56 -2.57 6.90 -11.28
CA ILE A 56 -3.66 6.25 -12.01
C ILE A 56 -5.00 6.81 -11.50
N PRO A 57 -5.76 7.53 -12.35
CA PRO A 57 -6.99 8.16 -11.92
C PRO A 57 -8.11 7.14 -11.68
N ASN A 58 -9.07 7.50 -10.83
CA ASN A 58 -10.30 6.75 -10.58
C ASN A 58 -10.07 5.27 -10.19
N TYR A 59 -9.13 5.03 -9.27
CA TYR A 59 -8.87 3.70 -8.71
C TYR A 59 -10.17 2.97 -8.33
N SER A 60 -10.27 1.72 -8.76
CA SER A 60 -11.45 0.86 -8.67
C SER A 60 -11.01 -0.60 -8.58
N VAL A 61 -11.96 -1.52 -8.40
CA VAL A 61 -11.67 -2.97 -8.39
C VAL A 61 -11.01 -3.42 -9.69
N SER A 62 -11.53 -3.02 -10.85
CA SER A 62 -10.97 -3.40 -12.15
C SER A 62 -9.54 -2.90 -12.37
N LEU A 63 -9.20 -1.72 -11.83
CA LEU A 63 -7.81 -1.25 -11.86
C LEU A 63 -6.93 -2.03 -10.87
N ALA A 64 -7.47 -2.35 -9.70
CA ALA A 64 -6.77 -3.16 -8.71
C ALA A 64 -6.41 -4.55 -9.26
N GLU A 65 -7.29 -5.18 -10.04
CA GLU A 65 -7.07 -6.46 -10.71
C GLU A 65 -5.88 -6.44 -11.67
N VAL A 66 -5.50 -5.27 -12.19
CA VAL A 66 -4.31 -5.08 -13.05
C VAL A 66 -3.08 -4.68 -12.22
N ILE A 67 -3.25 -3.75 -11.28
CA ILE A 67 -2.14 -3.18 -10.49
C ILE A 67 -1.56 -4.20 -9.51
N ILE A 68 -2.43 -4.97 -8.84
CA ILE A 68 -2.01 -5.87 -7.75
C ILE A 68 -1.09 -6.99 -8.26
N PRO A 69 -1.41 -7.71 -9.35
CA PRO A 69 -0.53 -8.77 -9.84
C PRO A 69 0.78 -8.26 -10.46
N ALA A 70 0.84 -6.98 -10.84
CA ALA A 70 2.03 -6.36 -11.45
C ALA A 70 2.96 -5.70 -10.43
N ASN A 71 2.69 -5.85 -9.13
CA ASN A 71 3.36 -5.12 -8.07
C ASN A 71 4.55 -5.89 -7.47
N ASP A 72 5.71 -5.23 -7.45
CA ASP A 72 6.90 -5.72 -6.74
C ASP A 72 6.88 -5.36 -5.23
N ILE A 73 6.57 -4.09 -4.93
CA ILE A 73 6.52 -3.53 -3.57
C ILE A 73 5.20 -2.81 -3.33
N ASN A 74 4.50 -3.16 -2.26
CA ASN A 74 3.32 -2.45 -1.80
C ASN A 74 3.61 -1.66 -0.52
N GLU A 75 3.27 -0.37 -0.54
CA GLU A 75 3.57 0.59 0.54
C GLU A 75 2.38 0.64 1.51
N GLN A 76 2.57 0.10 2.72
CA GLN A 76 1.59 0.04 3.81
C GLN A 76 2.06 0.90 4.99
N ILE A 77 2.10 2.21 4.78
CA ILE A 77 2.92 3.17 5.53
C ILE A 77 2.14 4.11 6.44
N SER A 78 0.91 3.74 6.83
CA SER A 78 0.12 4.54 7.78
C SER A 78 0.85 4.68 9.11
N THR A 79 0.70 5.82 9.79
CA THR A 79 1.22 6.00 11.16
C THR A 79 0.72 4.87 12.04
N ALA A 80 1.60 4.25 12.84
CA ALA A 80 1.22 3.08 13.63
C ALA A 80 0.05 3.36 14.57
N GLY A 81 -0.92 2.45 14.59
CA GLY A 81 -2.17 2.56 15.35
C GLY A 81 -3.35 3.16 14.60
N TYR A 82 -3.22 3.53 13.32
CA TYR A 82 -4.31 4.13 12.53
C TYR A 82 -5.06 3.12 11.66
N GLU A 83 -4.39 2.05 11.23
CA GLU A 83 -5.00 0.98 10.45
C GLU A 83 -5.44 -0.15 11.37
N ALA A 84 -6.74 -0.48 11.32
CA ALA A 84 -7.26 -1.63 12.05
C ALA A 84 -6.89 -2.95 11.36
N SER A 85 -6.79 -2.97 10.04
CA SER A 85 -6.47 -4.15 9.24
C SER A 85 -5.83 -3.73 7.92
N GLY A 86 -6.64 -3.55 6.88
CA GLY A 86 -6.19 -3.28 5.52
C GLY A 86 -6.22 -4.55 4.67
N THR A 87 -7.16 -4.63 3.71
CA THR A 87 -7.29 -5.84 2.87
C THR A 87 -6.45 -5.78 1.59
N SER A 88 -5.94 -4.60 1.22
CA SER A 88 -5.05 -4.44 0.06
C SER A 88 -3.71 -5.13 0.27
N CYS A 89 -3.09 -4.99 1.45
CA CYS A 89 -1.81 -5.64 1.77
C CYS A 89 -1.88 -7.17 1.59
N MET A 90 -3.01 -7.77 2.02
CA MET A 90 -3.27 -9.20 1.83
C MET A 90 -3.29 -9.59 0.34
N LYS A 91 -3.96 -8.79 -0.50
CA LYS A 91 -4.03 -9.03 -1.95
C LYS A 91 -2.67 -8.93 -2.62
N PHE A 92 -1.86 -7.93 -2.26
CA PHE A 92 -0.51 -7.78 -2.78
C PHE A 92 0.38 -8.96 -2.39
N CYS A 93 0.39 -9.36 -1.11
CA CYS A 93 1.15 -10.53 -0.68
C CYS A 93 0.69 -11.84 -1.34
N MET A 94 -0.61 -12.02 -1.57
CA MET A 94 -1.13 -13.17 -2.32
C MET A 94 -0.65 -13.20 -3.78
N ASN A 95 -0.21 -12.07 -4.33
CA ASN A 95 0.36 -11.95 -5.67
C ASN A 95 1.90 -11.85 -5.67
N GLY A 96 2.55 -12.06 -4.51
CA GLY A 96 4.01 -12.04 -4.38
C GLY A 96 4.62 -10.64 -4.23
N GLY A 97 3.81 -9.59 -4.14
CA GLY A 97 4.27 -8.24 -3.82
C GLY A 97 4.74 -8.16 -2.37
N LEU A 98 5.96 -7.69 -2.15
CA LEU A 98 6.54 -7.57 -0.80
C LEU A 98 6.05 -6.28 -0.13
N ILE A 99 5.90 -6.31 1.19
CA ILE A 99 5.45 -5.15 1.97
C ILE A 99 6.66 -4.32 2.41
N ILE A 100 6.59 -3.02 2.16
CA ILE A 100 7.28 -2.01 2.97
C ILE A 100 6.23 -1.29 3.82
N GLY A 101 6.39 -1.29 5.14
CA GLY A 101 5.31 -0.81 6.00
C GLY A 101 5.68 -0.59 7.45
N THR A 102 4.74 0.02 8.16
CA THR A 102 4.81 0.27 9.59
C THR A 102 4.25 -0.92 10.37
N TRP A 103 4.57 -0.97 11.66
CA TRP A 103 4.04 -1.96 12.62
C TRP A 103 2.57 -1.68 12.97
N ASP A 104 1.69 -1.81 11.99
CA ASP A 104 0.28 -1.46 12.08
C ASP A 104 -0.66 -2.41 11.34
N GLY A 105 -1.91 -2.49 11.81
CA GLY A 105 -2.97 -3.26 11.18
C GLY A 105 -2.57 -4.68 10.78
N ALA A 106 -2.95 -5.06 9.56
CA ALA A 106 -2.70 -6.39 9.01
C ALA A 106 -1.21 -6.65 8.71
N ASN A 107 -0.34 -5.65 8.69
CA ASN A 107 1.10 -5.88 8.49
C ASN A 107 1.68 -6.73 9.64
N VAL A 108 1.19 -6.52 10.86
CA VAL A 108 1.63 -7.28 12.05
C VAL A 108 1.25 -8.75 11.90
N GLU A 109 -0.01 -9.03 11.58
CA GLU A 109 -0.48 -10.41 11.37
C GLU A 109 0.23 -11.08 10.18
N ILE A 110 0.48 -10.33 9.10
CA ILE A 110 1.20 -10.86 7.94
C ILE A 110 2.64 -11.21 8.33
N ALA A 111 3.34 -10.35 9.09
CA ALA A 111 4.69 -10.63 9.56
C ALA A 111 4.75 -11.92 10.42
N GLU A 112 3.74 -12.17 11.25
CA GLU A 112 3.63 -13.40 12.04
C GLU A 112 3.50 -14.65 11.17
N GLU A 113 2.73 -14.58 10.08
CA GLU A 113 2.56 -15.71 9.17
C GLU A 113 3.79 -15.90 8.28
N ILE A 114 4.18 -14.84 7.55
CA ILE A 114 5.18 -14.95 6.50
C ILE A 114 6.62 -14.91 7.02
N GLY A 115 6.84 -14.42 8.24
CA GLY A 115 8.15 -14.14 8.82
C GLY A 115 8.57 -12.69 8.59
N GLU A 116 8.95 -11.99 9.66
CA GLU A 116 9.40 -10.59 9.62
C GLU A 116 10.55 -10.38 8.64
N GLU A 117 11.44 -11.37 8.50
CA GLU A 117 12.57 -11.33 7.58
C GLU A 117 12.15 -11.19 6.10
N ASN A 118 10.90 -11.50 5.76
CA ASN A 118 10.34 -11.39 4.42
C ASN A 118 9.63 -10.04 4.16
N MET A 119 9.65 -9.12 5.13
CA MET A 119 9.07 -7.78 5.03
C MET A 119 10.11 -6.67 5.25
N PHE A 120 9.78 -5.46 4.79
CA PHE A 120 10.61 -4.28 5.00
C PHE A 120 9.92 -3.33 6.00
N MET A 121 10.07 -3.64 7.29
CA MET A 121 9.41 -2.88 8.36
C MET A 121 10.22 -1.65 8.79
N PHE A 122 9.54 -0.55 9.11
CA PHE A 122 10.15 0.68 9.62
C PHE A 122 9.22 1.48 10.53
N GLY A 123 9.72 2.59 11.06
CA GLY A 123 8.96 3.60 11.79
C GLY A 123 8.65 3.24 13.25
N ALA A 124 7.99 4.18 13.92
CA ALA A 124 7.56 4.04 15.30
C ALA A 124 6.52 2.92 15.48
N LYS A 125 6.54 2.28 16.65
CA LYS A 125 5.49 1.33 17.06
C LYS A 125 4.30 2.06 17.66
N LYS A 126 3.13 1.43 17.61
CA LYS A 126 1.85 1.98 18.12
C LYS A 126 1.94 2.53 19.56
N ASN A 127 2.67 1.86 20.44
CA ASN A 127 2.82 2.27 21.84
C ASN A 127 3.76 3.48 22.05
N GLU A 128 4.52 3.87 21.03
CA GLU A 128 5.50 4.97 21.07
C GLU A 128 4.90 6.27 20.53
N VAL A 129 3.89 6.19 19.65
CA VAL A 129 3.32 7.33 18.90
C VAL A 129 2.88 8.48 19.80
N GLU A 130 2.17 8.20 20.89
CA GLU A 130 1.67 9.25 21.77
C GLU A 130 2.81 9.96 22.52
N LEU A 131 3.83 9.21 22.94
CA LEU A 131 5.01 9.79 23.58
C LEU A 131 5.79 10.69 22.60
N ILE A 132 5.97 10.23 21.35
CA ILE A 132 6.67 11.00 20.31
C ILE A 132 5.92 12.31 20.03
N ARG A 133 4.58 12.29 19.96
CA ARG A 133 3.77 13.50 19.78
C ARG A 133 3.93 14.50 20.92
N GLN A 134 3.95 14.01 22.15
CA GLN A 134 4.12 14.86 23.35
C GLN A 134 5.51 15.48 23.42
N GLN A 135 6.55 14.75 23.00
CA GLN A 135 7.91 15.26 22.91
C GLN A 135 8.06 16.30 21.78
N GLY A 136 7.25 16.17 20.72
CA GLY A 136 7.35 16.99 19.52
C GLY A 136 8.58 16.66 18.68
N THR A 137 8.59 17.12 17.42
CA THR A 137 9.77 16.95 16.56
C THR A 137 10.78 18.06 16.86
N SER A 138 11.89 17.72 17.51
CA SER A 138 12.93 18.70 17.88
C SER A 138 13.90 19.02 16.73
N CYS A 139 14.08 18.10 15.79
CA CYS A 139 14.94 18.27 14.63
C CYS A 139 14.33 17.54 13.42
N ILE A 140 14.30 18.22 12.27
CA ILE A 140 13.90 17.63 10.98
C ILE A 140 15.17 17.07 10.35
N ASP A 141 15.13 15.82 9.87
CA ASP A 141 16.22 15.22 9.09
C ASP A 141 16.64 16.17 7.94
N GLU A 142 17.94 16.40 7.76
CA GLU A 142 18.45 17.37 6.78
C GLU A 142 17.95 17.09 5.35
N ARG A 143 17.79 15.80 4.99
CA ARG A 143 17.29 15.39 3.68
C ARG A 143 15.81 15.74 3.53
N LEU A 144 15.02 15.57 4.59
CA LEU A 144 13.62 16.03 4.60
C LEU A 144 13.55 17.55 4.56
N TYR A 145 14.39 18.24 5.31
CA TYR A 145 14.47 19.70 5.29
C TYR A 145 14.74 20.24 3.87
N ASP A 146 15.62 19.60 3.10
CA ASP A 146 15.86 19.95 1.70
C ASP A 146 14.65 19.65 0.80
N VAL A 147 13.96 18.53 0.99
CA VAL A 147 12.70 18.23 0.29
C VAL A 147 11.64 19.30 0.57
N LEU A 148 11.47 19.68 1.84
CA LEU A 148 10.52 20.70 2.25
C LEU A 148 10.87 22.08 1.67
N LYS A 149 12.16 22.44 1.62
CA LYS A 149 12.63 23.67 0.95
C LYS A 149 12.40 23.66 -0.56
N ALA A 150 12.59 22.52 -1.23
CA ALA A 150 12.30 22.41 -2.66
C ALA A 150 10.81 22.62 -2.96
N ILE A 151 9.95 22.03 -2.12
CA ILE A 151 8.49 22.20 -2.22
C ILE A 151 8.09 23.65 -1.93
N SER A 152 8.60 24.24 -0.84
CA SER A 152 8.26 25.62 -0.45
C SER A 152 8.81 26.67 -1.40
N GLY A 153 9.96 26.40 -2.02
CA GLY A 153 10.62 27.24 -3.02
C GLY A 153 9.95 27.21 -4.40
N GLY A 154 8.88 26.43 -4.58
CA GLY A 154 8.11 26.41 -5.82
C GLY A 154 8.69 25.51 -6.92
N MET A 155 9.63 24.61 -6.59
CA MET A 155 10.18 23.66 -7.57
C MET A 155 9.07 22.89 -8.28
N PHE A 156 8.00 22.52 -7.57
CA PHE A 156 6.88 21.73 -8.08
C PHE A 156 5.65 22.57 -8.48
N GLY A 157 5.82 23.89 -8.66
CA GLY A 157 4.76 24.80 -9.11
C GLY A 157 4.11 25.58 -7.96
N ALA A 158 2.82 25.34 -7.68
CA ALA A 158 1.97 26.14 -6.79
C ALA A 158 2.41 26.10 -5.31
N ALA A 159 3.50 26.80 -4.99
CA ALA A 159 4.10 26.86 -3.65
C ALA A 159 3.09 27.22 -2.57
N ASP A 160 2.20 28.20 -2.82
CA ASP A 160 1.17 28.62 -1.87
C ASP A 160 0.26 27.49 -1.43
N TRP A 161 -0.09 26.56 -2.33
CA TRP A 161 -0.93 25.42 -2.01
C TRP A 161 -0.15 24.39 -1.19
N PHE A 162 1.08 24.09 -1.60
CA PHE A 162 1.89 23.08 -0.93
C PHE A 162 2.38 23.56 0.44
N ASN A 163 2.65 24.85 0.62
CA ASN A 163 3.02 25.45 1.90
C ASN A 163 1.94 25.26 2.98
N LYS A 164 0.65 25.21 2.60
CA LYS A 164 -0.43 24.85 3.54
C LYS A 164 -0.30 23.40 4.04
N LEU A 165 0.18 22.49 3.19
CA LEU A 165 0.36 21.07 3.53
C LEU A 165 1.63 20.85 4.36
N ILE A 166 2.75 21.45 3.97
CA ILE A 166 4.05 21.21 4.60
C ILE A 166 4.33 22.14 5.79
N GLY A 167 3.51 23.18 5.99
CA GLY A 167 3.66 24.16 7.05
C GLY A 167 3.73 23.54 8.46
N GLN A 168 3.03 22.42 8.65
CA GLN A 168 3.01 21.66 9.91
C GLN A 168 4.40 21.20 10.36
N PHE A 169 5.31 20.91 9.42
CA PHE A 169 6.64 20.42 9.74
C PHE A 169 7.54 21.51 10.32
N TRP A 170 7.43 22.75 9.83
CA TRP A 170 8.26 23.87 10.29
C TRP A 170 8.02 24.23 11.76
N GLY A 171 6.80 24.02 12.25
CA GLY A 171 6.41 24.28 13.64
C GLY A 171 6.49 23.04 14.54
N GLY A 172 7.00 21.91 14.04
CA GLY A 172 7.07 20.64 14.78
C GLY A 172 5.71 19.99 15.05
N ASN A 173 4.63 20.44 14.40
CA ASN A 173 3.27 19.92 14.54
C ASN A 173 3.02 18.74 13.59
N ASP A 174 3.93 17.78 13.58
CA ASP A 174 3.88 16.59 12.72
C ASP A 174 3.04 15.47 13.37
N TYR A 175 1.73 15.63 13.33
CA TYR A 175 0.80 14.72 14.01
C TYR A 175 0.88 13.26 13.50
N TYR A 176 1.20 13.07 12.22
CA TYR A 176 1.29 11.76 11.57
C TYR A 176 2.73 11.21 11.53
N LEU A 177 3.66 11.84 12.24
CA LEU A 177 5.04 11.37 12.41
C LEU A 177 5.81 11.17 11.09
N VAL A 178 5.45 11.93 10.04
CA VAL A 178 6.12 11.84 8.73
C VAL A 178 7.59 12.21 8.85
N ALA A 179 7.90 13.29 9.57
CA ALA A 179 9.27 13.73 9.81
C ALA A 179 10.02 12.80 10.76
N HIS A 180 9.34 12.25 11.75
CA HIS A 180 9.92 11.28 12.67
C HIS A 180 10.33 9.98 11.94
N ASP A 181 9.41 9.40 11.16
CA ASP A 181 9.64 8.12 10.49
C ASP A 181 10.49 8.24 9.21
N PHE A 182 10.71 9.46 8.69
CA PHE A 182 11.37 9.72 7.40
C PHE A 182 12.72 9.01 7.25
N ALA A 183 13.60 9.13 8.24
CA ALA A 183 14.94 8.54 8.18
C ALA A 183 14.86 7.00 8.10
N SER A 184 14.03 6.39 8.96
CA SER A 184 13.83 4.93 8.99
C SER A 184 13.16 4.41 7.72
N TYR A 185 12.27 5.19 7.11
CA TYR A 185 11.66 4.88 5.82
C TYR A 185 12.71 4.84 4.70
N LEU A 186 13.60 5.83 4.65
CA LEU A 186 14.70 5.83 3.67
C LEU A 186 15.63 4.64 3.84
N GLU A 187 15.95 4.27 5.08
CA GLU A 187 16.74 3.06 5.37
C GLU A 187 16.04 1.78 4.90
N ALA A 188 14.72 1.67 5.09
CA ALA A 188 13.95 0.55 4.58
C ALA A 188 13.93 0.52 3.04
N GLN A 189 13.79 1.66 2.37
CA GLN A 189 13.90 1.73 0.90
C GLN A 189 15.29 1.33 0.40
N MET A 190 16.37 1.68 1.12
CA MET A 190 17.72 1.22 0.79
C MET A 190 17.86 -0.30 0.94
N LYS A 191 17.22 -0.91 1.95
CA LYS A 191 17.16 -2.38 2.10
C LYS A 191 16.38 -3.04 0.96
N VAL A 192 15.30 -2.40 0.49
CA VAL A 192 14.57 -2.85 -0.71
C VAL A 192 15.51 -2.86 -1.92
N ASP A 193 16.24 -1.77 -2.19
CA ASP A 193 17.17 -1.69 -3.34
C ASP A 193 18.30 -2.72 -3.24
N ALA A 194 18.85 -2.92 -2.03
CA ALA A 194 19.89 -3.91 -1.80
C ALA A 194 19.40 -5.35 -2.02
N THR A 195 18.16 -5.64 -1.63
CA THR A 195 17.54 -6.96 -1.82
C THR A 195 17.14 -7.19 -3.27
N TRP A 196 16.63 -6.17 -3.97
CA TRP A 196 16.27 -6.26 -5.39
C TRP A 196 17.46 -6.70 -6.27
N LYS A 197 18.67 -6.23 -5.93
CA LYS A 197 19.92 -6.62 -6.60
C LYS A 197 20.33 -8.08 -6.36
N LYS A 198 19.59 -8.82 -5.53
CA LYS A 198 19.83 -10.25 -5.21
C LYS A 198 18.59 -11.07 -5.60
N PRO A 199 18.45 -11.48 -6.88
CA PRO A 199 17.22 -12.09 -7.38
C PRO A 199 16.78 -13.35 -6.63
N GLN A 200 17.71 -14.16 -6.14
CA GLN A 200 17.38 -15.36 -5.34
C GLN A 200 16.76 -14.99 -3.99
N GLU A 201 17.29 -13.98 -3.32
CA GLU A 201 16.75 -13.50 -2.04
C GLU A 201 15.38 -12.85 -2.26
N TRP A 202 15.24 -12.02 -3.30
CA TRP A 202 13.97 -11.40 -3.67
C TRP A 202 12.88 -12.44 -3.96
N ASN A 203 13.17 -13.40 -4.85
CA ASN A 203 12.22 -14.44 -5.23
C ASN A 203 11.84 -15.33 -4.05
N HIS A 204 12.78 -15.62 -3.15
CA HIS A 204 12.49 -16.34 -1.93
C HIS A 204 11.44 -15.60 -1.10
N LYS A 205 11.64 -14.30 -0.84
CA LYS A 205 10.66 -13.48 -0.10
C LYS A 205 9.29 -13.50 -0.79
N CYS A 206 9.23 -13.36 -2.12
CA CYS A 206 7.97 -13.39 -2.87
C CYS A 206 7.23 -14.73 -2.70
N VAL A 207 7.94 -15.85 -2.78
CA VAL A 207 7.36 -17.19 -2.57
C VAL A 207 6.89 -17.37 -1.13
N MET A 208 7.65 -16.88 -0.15
CA MET A 208 7.25 -16.92 1.25
C MET A 208 6.00 -16.08 1.53
N CYS A 209 5.88 -14.90 0.89
CA CYS A 209 4.64 -14.12 0.92
C CYS A 209 3.48 -14.99 0.44
N VAL A 210 3.49 -15.48 -0.80
CA VAL A 210 2.35 -16.19 -1.39
C VAL A 210 1.99 -17.47 -0.63
N SER A 211 2.99 -18.28 -0.27
CA SER A 211 2.77 -19.62 0.30
C SER A 211 2.11 -19.64 1.67
N LYS A 212 2.15 -18.52 2.41
CA LYS A 212 1.65 -18.43 3.78
C LYS A 212 0.45 -17.50 3.95
N MET A 213 -0.19 -17.05 2.86
CA MET A 213 -1.37 -16.18 2.94
C MET A 213 -2.70 -16.89 3.25
N GLY A 214 -2.70 -18.22 3.48
CA GLY A 214 -3.93 -19.00 3.67
C GLY A 214 -4.86 -18.48 4.78
N LYS A 215 -4.29 -17.97 5.89
CA LYS A 215 -5.04 -17.36 7.01
C LYS A 215 -5.91 -16.17 6.55
N PHE A 216 -5.44 -15.42 5.57
CA PHE A 216 -6.10 -14.21 5.08
C PHE A 216 -7.17 -14.48 4.01
N SER A 217 -7.49 -15.75 3.73
CA SER A 217 -8.63 -16.10 2.90
C SER A 217 -9.94 -15.69 3.56
N SER A 218 -10.83 -15.05 2.79
CA SER A 218 -12.18 -14.71 3.24
C SER A 218 -13.00 -15.93 3.63
N ASP A 219 -12.69 -17.12 3.09
CA ASP A 219 -13.38 -18.36 3.44
C ASP A 219 -13.23 -18.69 4.93
N ARG A 220 -12.03 -18.47 5.49
CA ARG A 220 -11.78 -18.64 6.93
C ARG A 220 -12.60 -17.64 7.73
N SER A 221 -12.55 -16.35 7.36
CA SER A 221 -13.31 -15.30 8.04
C SER A 221 -14.82 -15.59 8.01
N MET A 222 -15.37 -16.01 6.87
CA MET A 222 -16.78 -16.38 6.73
C MET A 222 -17.16 -17.59 7.59
N LYS A 223 -16.30 -18.61 7.68
CA LYS A 223 -16.52 -19.76 8.57
C LYS A 223 -16.58 -19.35 10.04
N GLU A 224 -15.70 -18.44 10.47
CA GLU A 224 -15.69 -17.92 11.85
C GLU A 224 -16.95 -17.11 12.17
N TYR A 225 -17.39 -16.24 11.25
CA TYR A 225 -18.65 -15.51 11.42
C TYR A 225 -19.86 -16.46 11.48
N ALA A 226 -19.92 -17.43 10.57
CA ALA A 226 -21.00 -18.41 10.53
C ALA A 226 -21.11 -19.22 11.83
N ALA A 227 -19.98 -19.67 12.38
CA ALA A 227 -19.95 -20.49 13.60
C ALA A 227 -20.15 -19.66 14.88
N ASN A 228 -19.46 -18.53 15.01
CA ASN A 228 -19.31 -17.83 16.29
C ASN A 228 -20.28 -16.65 16.47
N VAL A 229 -20.86 -16.13 15.38
CA VAL A 229 -21.73 -14.94 15.41
C VAL A 229 -23.14 -15.27 14.93
N TRP A 230 -23.26 -15.83 13.72
CA TRP A 230 -24.56 -16.04 13.09
C TRP A 230 -25.23 -17.37 13.48
N ASN A 231 -24.43 -18.34 13.93
CA ASN A 231 -24.88 -19.70 14.25
C ASN A 231 -25.63 -20.35 13.07
N ILE A 232 -25.02 -20.33 11.89
CA ILE A 232 -25.55 -20.93 10.66
C ILE A 232 -24.66 -22.08 10.17
N HIS A 233 -25.25 -23.01 9.43
CA HIS A 233 -24.57 -24.16 8.85
C HIS A 233 -24.69 -24.16 7.32
N PRO A 234 -23.73 -24.78 6.59
CA PRO A 234 -23.86 -24.99 5.16
C PRO A 234 -25.18 -25.71 4.84
N CYS A 235 -25.87 -25.23 3.81
CA CYS A 235 -27.10 -25.85 3.28
C CYS A 235 -26.79 -26.37 1.87
N PRO A 236 -26.13 -27.54 1.74
CA PRO A 236 -25.88 -28.13 0.44
C PRO A 236 -27.20 -28.44 -0.26
N LEU A 237 -27.23 -28.29 -1.59
CA LEU A 237 -28.36 -28.77 -2.37
C LEU A 237 -28.54 -30.28 -2.15
N PRO A 238 -29.78 -30.80 -2.09
CA PRO A 238 -30.01 -32.23 -2.04
C PRO A 238 -29.30 -32.89 -3.22
N GLU A 239 -28.62 -34.02 -2.99
CA GLU A 239 -28.15 -34.88 -4.08
C GLU A 239 -29.39 -35.38 -4.84
N THR A 240 -29.73 -34.67 -5.92
CA THR A 240 -30.82 -35.04 -6.84
C THR A 240 -30.17 -35.59 -8.10
N ASP A 241 -30.72 -36.66 -8.66
CA ASP A 241 -30.27 -37.15 -9.96
C ASP A 241 -30.43 -36.01 -10.98
N MET A 242 -29.45 -35.82 -11.86
CA MET A 242 -29.45 -34.69 -12.81
C MET A 242 -30.68 -34.72 -13.75
N ASN A 243 -31.29 -35.91 -13.89
CA ASN A 243 -32.57 -36.12 -14.55
C ASN A 243 -33.74 -35.41 -13.83
N ASP A 244 -33.80 -35.46 -12.50
CA ASP A 244 -34.85 -34.82 -11.70
C ASP A 244 -34.77 -33.29 -11.76
N MET A 245 -33.56 -32.72 -11.74
CA MET A 245 -33.37 -31.28 -11.92
C MET A 245 -33.80 -30.80 -13.30
N MET A 246 -33.49 -31.55 -14.37
CA MET A 246 -33.95 -31.23 -15.72
C MET A 246 -35.47 -31.32 -15.86
N ASP A 247 -36.11 -32.29 -15.19
CA ASP A 247 -37.58 -32.41 -15.22
C ASP A 247 -38.27 -31.31 -14.42
N ILE A 248 -37.71 -30.88 -13.29
CA ILE A 248 -38.19 -29.71 -12.53
C ILE A 248 -38.05 -28.44 -13.37
N ALA A 249 -36.89 -28.22 -14.00
CA ALA A 249 -36.64 -27.05 -14.84
C ALA A 249 -37.57 -27.04 -16.07
N LYS A 250 -37.79 -28.18 -16.72
CA LYS A 250 -38.74 -28.30 -17.84
C LYS A 250 -40.18 -27.98 -17.42
N LYS A 251 -40.62 -28.45 -16.25
CA LYS A 251 -41.95 -28.16 -15.71
C LYS A 251 -42.14 -26.69 -15.30
N GLN A 252 -41.08 -26.02 -14.85
CA GLN A 252 -41.17 -24.59 -14.48
C GLN A 252 -41.02 -23.63 -15.67
N LEU A 253 -40.30 -24.03 -16.72
CA LEU A 253 -40.02 -23.16 -17.88
C LEU A 253 -40.99 -23.33 -19.05
N LEU A 254 -41.76 -24.43 -19.11
CA LEU A 254 -42.76 -24.64 -20.14
C LEU A 254 -44.16 -24.48 -19.53
N PRO A 255 -44.93 -23.44 -19.89
CA PRO A 255 -46.33 -23.38 -19.46
C PRO A 255 -47.06 -24.60 -20.00
N GLU A 256 -47.75 -25.34 -19.13
CA GLU A 256 -48.61 -26.44 -19.56
C GLU A 256 -49.54 -25.92 -20.65
N LYS A 257 -49.39 -26.44 -21.88
CA LYS A 257 -50.34 -26.20 -22.94
C LYS A 257 -51.67 -26.80 -22.49
N LYS A 258 -52.62 -25.92 -22.16
CA LYS A 258 -54.03 -26.25 -21.97
C LYS A 258 -54.59 -27.02 -23.16
#